data_AF-A0A9P0MPF2-F1
#
_entry.id   AF-A0A9P0MPF2-F1
#
_cell.length_a   1.000
_cell.length_b   1.000
_cell.length_c   1.000
_cell.angle_alpha   90.00
_cell.angle_beta   90.00
_cell.angle_gamma   90.00
#
_symmetry.space_group_name_H-M   'P 1'
#
loop_
_entity.id
_entity.type
_entity.pdbx_description
1 polymer ?
#
loop_
_entity_poly.entity_id
_entity_poly.type
_entity_poly.pdbx_seq_one_letter_code
_entity_poly.pdbx_strand_id
1 'polypeptide(L)'
;MGALFGLTVSTGYIILSCLIAWWARKLADKVWPKSTIAKCLFLEGIATWELCSTCFELIIVADNYGVLTYGLYLFLLTIWWSQVWGDSSACPYTHIEEIVEGGQGPAVVVAKILAELAGGALTFRYAQYLWSLEVTINHRGRAYEACTADLQVPALIGAVIEGLATCLCRIVSRAISEVGVPYGYVADSFFGTAMVLAAFNYSGGYFNPALATGLKLGCAGHTTTQFGLVYWVGPIVGAVASVFLYRGPFVQGLVKKMSRKQD
;
A
#
# COMPACT_ATOMS: atom_id res chain seq x y z
N MET A 1 -2.75 28.07 -15.73
CA MET A 1 -4.10 27.42 -15.73
C MET A 1 -4.04 25.93 -16.08
N GLY A 2 -3.27 25.48 -17.09
CA GLY A 2 -3.18 24.06 -17.45
C GLY A 2 -2.66 23.12 -16.34
N ALA A 3 -1.64 23.53 -15.58
CA ALA A 3 -1.09 22.71 -14.49
C ALA A 3 -2.12 22.45 -13.37
N LEU A 4 -2.88 23.48 -12.95
CA LEU A 4 -3.92 23.35 -11.94
C LEU A 4 -5.06 22.44 -12.42
N PHE A 5 -5.50 22.61 -13.68
CA PHE A 5 -6.53 21.75 -14.27
C PHE A 5 -6.09 20.28 -14.32
N GLY A 6 -4.85 20.01 -14.72
CA GLY A 6 -4.25 18.67 -14.70
C GLY A 6 -4.35 18.02 -13.32
N LEU A 7 -3.94 18.74 -12.28
CA LEU A 7 -3.92 18.23 -10.91
C LEU A 7 -5.34 17.97 -10.42
N THR A 8 -6.28 18.88 -10.69
CA THR A 8 -7.70 18.72 -10.34
C THR A 8 -8.31 17.47 -10.95
N VAL A 9 -7.96 17.12 -12.20
CA VAL A 9 -8.45 15.89 -12.83
C VAL A 9 -7.87 14.66 -12.13
N SER A 10 -6.57 14.64 -11.83
CA SER A 10 -5.96 13.55 -11.05
C SER A 10 -6.57 13.43 -9.66
N THR A 11 -6.82 14.55 -8.96
CA THR A 11 -7.57 14.55 -7.70
C THR A 11 -8.95 13.94 -7.87
N GLY A 12 -9.65 14.29 -8.96
CA GLY A 12 -10.97 13.76 -9.29
C GLY A 12 -10.97 12.25 -9.51
N TYR A 13 -9.97 11.71 -10.21
CA TYR A 13 -9.81 10.26 -10.42
C TYR A 13 -9.46 9.51 -9.13
N ILE A 14 -8.62 10.08 -8.27
CA ILE A 14 -8.33 9.55 -6.94
C ILE A 14 -9.62 9.51 -6.10
N ILE A 15 -10.35 10.62 -6.01
CA ILE A 15 -11.62 10.69 -5.26
C ILE A 15 -12.65 9.72 -5.83
N LEU A 16 -12.77 9.63 -7.16
CA LEU A 16 -13.67 8.68 -7.81
C LEU A 16 -13.35 7.23 -7.41
N SER A 17 -12.06 6.87 -7.41
CA SER A 17 -11.60 5.54 -7.00
C SER A 17 -11.98 5.25 -5.54
N CYS A 18 -11.71 6.19 -4.64
CA CYS A 18 -12.09 6.07 -3.23
C CYS A 18 -13.61 5.93 -3.04
N LEU A 19 -14.41 6.70 -3.78
CA LEU A 19 -15.88 6.65 -3.70
C LEU A 19 -16.44 5.33 -4.23
N ILE A 20 -15.90 4.79 -5.33
CA ILE A 20 -16.29 3.48 -5.86
C ILE A 20 -16.02 2.40 -4.82
N ALA A 21 -14.82 2.39 -4.24
CA ALA A 21 -14.44 1.43 -3.20
C ALA A 21 -15.32 1.57 -1.96
N TRP A 22 -15.53 2.80 -1.48
CA TRP A 22 -16.39 3.07 -0.32
C TRP A 22 -17.82 2.55 -0.52
N TRP A 23 -18.44 2.84 -1.67
CA TRP A 23 -19.78 2.34 -1.98
C TRP A 23 -19.81 0.82 -2.14
N ALA A 24 -18.79 0.22 -2.76
CA ALA A 24 -18.68 -1.24 -2.89
C ALA A 24 -18.61 -1.91 -1.51
N ARG A 25 -17.87 -1.33 -0.56
CA ARG A 25 -17.80 -1.81 0.84
C ARG A 25 -19.15 -1.68 1.54
N LYS A 26 -19.83 -0.53 1.40
CA LYS A 26 -21.20 -0.34 1.96
C LYS A 26 -22.21 -1.34 1.39
N LEU A 27 -22.10 -1.66 0.10
CA LEU A 27 -22.93 -2.68 -0.52
C LEU A 27 -22.59 -4.07 0.03
N ALA A 28 -21.31 -4.40 0.18
CA ALA A 28 -20.87 -5.66 0.79
C ALA A 28 -21.39 -5.82 2.22
N ASP A 29 -21.39 -4.74 3.02
CA ASP A 29 -21.96 -4.74 4.38
C ASP A 29 -23.46 -5.01 4.38
N LYS A 30 -24.18 -4.49 3.39
CA LYS A 30 -25.62 -4.72 3.23
C LYS A 30 -25.95 -6.14 2.76
N VAL A 31 -25.16 -6.68 1.84
CA VAL A 31 -25.35 -8.03 1.27
C VAL A 31 -24.91 -9.13 2.25
N TRP A 32 -23.81 -8.90 2.98
CA TRP A 32 -23.31 -9.79 4.03
C TRP A 32 -23.31 -9.08 5.40
N PRO A 33 -24.44 -9.11 6.13
CA PRO A 33 -24.53 -8.50 7.45
C PRO A 33 -23.59 -9.14 8.49
N LYS A 34 -23.30 -10.44 8.33
CA LYS A 34 -22.38 -11.18 9.21
C LYS A 34 -20.98 -11.21 8.61
N SER A 35 -19.97 -11.20 9.47
CA SER A 35 -18.59 -11.45 9.04
C SER A 35 -18.44 -12.90 8.60
N THR A 36 -18.21 -13.10 7.31
CA THR A 36 -17.96 -14.41 6.68
C THR A 36 -16.62 -14.35 5.96
N ILE A 37 -16.01 -15.50 5.70
CA ILE A 37 -14.76 -15.56 4.91
C ILE A 37 -14.99 -14.91 3.54
N ALA A 38 -16.11 -15.22 2.85
CA ALA A 38 -16.43 -14.62 1.57
C ALA A 38 -16.47 -13.08 1.61
N LYS A 39 -17.11 -12.50 2.65
CA LYS A 39 -17.12 -11.04 2.87
C LYS A 39 -15.71 -10.51 3.10
N CYS A 40 -14.91 -11.16 3.94
CA CYS A 40 -13.53 -10.75 4.23
C CYS A 40 -12.67 -10.75 2.95
N LEU A 41 -12.71 -11.81 2.15
CA LEU A 41 -12.00 -11.91 0.88
C LEU A 41 -12.42 -10.80 -0.08
N PHE A 42 -13.73 -10.54 -0.20
CA PHE A 42 -14.24 -9.48 -1.07
C PHE A 42 -13.77 -8.09 -0.63
N LEU A 43 -13.76 -7.83 0.69
CA LEU A 43 -13.30 -6.56 1.24
C LEU A 43 -11.78 -6.35 1.08
N GLU A 44 -10.96 -7.41 1.19
CA GLU A 44 -9.52 -7.34 0.87
C GLU A 44 -9.28 -7.04 -0.61
N GLY A 45 -10.07 -7.66 -1.50
CA GLY A 45 -10.04 -7.36 -2.93
C GLY A 45 -10.41 -5.91 -3.22
N ILE A 46 -11.46 -5.36 -2.59
CA ILE A 46 -11.84 -3.95 -2.76
C ILE A 46 -10.75 -3.01 -2.23
N ALA A 47 -10.20 -3.29 -1.05
CA ALA A 47 -9.14 -2.47 -0.46
C ALA A 47 -7.91 -2.43 -1.38
N THR A 48 -7.52 -3.58 -1.94
CA THR A 48 -6.37 -3.66 -2.86
C THR A 48 -6.65 -2.99 -4.20
N TRP A 49 -7.89 -3.10 -4.71
CA TRP A 49 -8.30 -2.38 -5.92
C TRP A 49 -8.25 -0.86 -5.70
N GLU A 50 -8.72 -0.37 -4.55
CA GLU A 50 -8.66 1.05 -4.17
C GLU A 50 -7.22 1.52 -4.05
N LEU A 51 -6.39 0.78 -3.32
CA LEU A 51 -4.96 1.04 -3.15
C LEU A 51 -4.27 1.19 -4.51
N CYS A 52 -4.41 0.19 -5.37
CA CYS A 52 -3.76 0.20 -6.68
C CYS A 52 -4.31 1.31 -7.59
N SER A 53 -5.63 1.55 -7.62
CA SER A 53 -6.24 2.52 -8.55
C SER A 53 -5.80 3.95 -8.25
N THR A 54 -5.84 4.27 -6.97
CA THR A 54 -5.28 5.48 -6.40
C THR A 54 -3.79 5.62 -6.72
N CYS A 55 -3.00 4.57 -6.51
CA CYS A 55 -1.55 4.60 -6.77
C CYS A 55 -1.18 4.70 -8.25
N PHE A 56 -1.97 4.16 -9.18
CA PHE A 56 -1.77 4.43 -10.61
C PHE A 56 -1.86 5.92 -10.87
N GLU A 57 -2.92 6.58 -10.39
CA GLU A 57 -3.09 8.01 -10.59
C GLU A 57 -2.01 8.84 -9.87
N LEU A 58 -1.49 8.37 -8.74
CA LEU A 58 -0.34 8.97 -8.09
C LEU A 58 0.92 8.97 -8.98
N ILE A 59 1.09 8.03 -9.91
CA ILE A 59 2.19 8.06 -10.89
C ILE A 59 2.05 9.32 -11.77
N ILE A 60 0.84 9.64 -12.25
CA ILE A 60 0.58 10.88 -12.99
C ILE A 60 0.94 12.09 -12.14
N VAL A 61 0.58 12.07 -10.86
CA VAL A 61 0.91 13.16 -9.92
C VAL A 61 2.42 13.31 -9.75
N ALA A 62 3.15 12.22 -9.53
CA ALA A 62 4.60 12.24 -9.35
C ALA A 62 5.32 12.76 -10.60
N ASP A 63 4.98 12.25 -11.78
CA ASP A 63 5.66 12.57 -13.03
C ASP A 63 5.46 14.04 -13.46
N ASN A 64 4.33 14.64 -13.09
CA ASN A 64 3.96 15.98 -13.56
C ASN A 64 4.07 17.09 -12.50
N TYR A 65 4.01 16.73 -11.21
CA TYR A 65 3.98 17.69 -10.09
C TYR A 65 5.07 17.43 -9.04
N GLY A 66 5.81 16.33 -9.18
CA GLY A 66 6.95 16.00 -8.35
C GLY A 66 6.62 15.19 -7.11
N VAL A 67 7.68 14.66 -6.51
CA VAL A 67 7.64 13.68 -5.41
C VAL A 67 7.00 14.25 -4.14
N LEU A 68 7.11 15.55 -3.88
CA LEU A 68 6.47 16.18 -2.71
C LEU A 68 4.95 16.23 -2.84
N THR A 69 4.42 16.52 -4.04
CA THR A 69 2.97 16.50 -4.28
C THR A 69 2.45 15.08 -4.22
N TYR A 70 3.15 14.12 -4.82
CA TYR A 70 2.89 12.69 -4.64
C TYR A 70 2.80 12.31 -3.15
N GLY A 71 3.80 12.72 -2.36
CA GLY A 71 3.86 12.43 -0.92
C GLY A 71 2.71 13.02 -0.14
N LEU A 72 2.28 14.25 -0.46
CA LEU A 72 1.11 14.86 0.18
C LEU A 72 -0.15 14.04 -0.09
N TYR A 73 -0.38 13.63 -1.33
CA TYR A 73 -1.56 12.82 -1.67
C TYR A 73 -1.50 11.44 -1.02
N LEU A 74 -0.34 10.77 -1.09
CA LEU A 74 -0.15 9.47 -0.44
C LEU A 74 -0.41 9.56 1.07
N PHE A 75 0.10 10.61 1.73
CA PHE A 75 -0.16 10.84 3.16
C PHE A 75 -1.66 10.97 3.45
N LEU A 76 -2.39 11.78 2.69
CA LEU A 76 -3.84 11.93 2.85
C LEU A 76 -4.59 10.62 2.57
N LEU A 77 -4.14 9.85 1.58
CA LEU A 77 -4.71 8.55 1.24
C LEU A 77 -4.47 7.51 2.33
N THR A 78 -3.27 7.46 2.92
CA THR A 78 -2.98 6.54 4.04
C THR A 78 -3.84 6.85 5.26
N ILE A 79 -4.10 8.13 5.54
CA ILE A 79 -5.08 8.53 6.57
C ILE A 79 -6.48 8.02 6.20
N TRP A 80 -6.93 8.29 4.96
CA TRP A 80 -8.23 7.85 4.49
C TRP A 80 -8.41 6.32 4.62
N TRP A 81 -7.47 5.54 4.08
CA TRP A 81 -7.49 4.09 4.13
C TRP A 81 -7.55 3.54 5.55
N SER A 82 -6.77 4.14 6.48
CA SER A 82 -6.80 3.75 7.90
C SER A 82 -8.17 3.90 8.56
N GLN A 83 -9.04 4.75 8.01
CA GLN A 83 -10.37 5.02 8.55
C GLN A 83 -11.46 4.18 7.86
N VAL A 84 -11.29 3.82 6.58
CA VAL A 84 -12.36 3.20 5.77
C VAL A 84 -12.18 1.71 5.50
N TRP A 85 -10.96 1.18 5.63
CA TRP A 85 -10.67 -0.24 5.34
C TRP A 85 -11.05 -1.20 6.47
N GLY A 86 -11.39 -0.70 7.67
CA GLY A 86 -11.74 -1.58 8.79
C GLY A 86 -10.66 -2.63 9.02
N ASP A 87 -11.03 -3.90 8.98
CA ASP A 87 -10.11 -5.03 9.17
C ASP A 87 -9.33 -5.44 7.89
N SER A 88 -9.59 -4.80 6.74
CA SER A 88 -8.85 -5.08 5.52
C SER A 88 -7.47 -4.45 5.55
N SER A 89 -6.48 -5.14 5.01
CA SER A 89 -5.09 -4.67 4.99
C SER A 89 -4.56 -4.33 3.60
N ALA A 90 -5.13 -4.96 2.55
CA ALA A 90 -4.63 -4.88 1.18
C ALA A 90 -3.12 -5.20 1.07
N CYS A 91 -2.59 -6.05 1.96
CA CYS A 91 -1.17 -6.26 2.14
C CYS A 91 -0.83 -7.73 2.46
N PRO A 92 -0.14 -8.45 1.55
CA PRO A 92 0.12 -9.88 1.75
C PRO A 92 0.92 -10.23 3.02
N TYR A 93 1.91 -9.42 3.40
CA TYR A 93 2.75 -9.77 4.55
C TYR A 93 2.02 -9.60 5.89
N THR A 94 0.96 -8.80 5.99
CA THR A 94 0.22 -8.67 7.26
C THR A 94 -0.51 -9.96 7.59
N HIS A 95 -1.04 -10.66 6.58
CA HIS A 95 -1.61 -11.99 6.76
C HIS A 95 -0.55 -13.05 7.09
N ILE A 96 0.68 -12.88 6.60
CA ILE A 96 1.81 -13.76 6.97
C ILE A 96 2.23 -13.51 8.42
N GLU A 97 2.25 -12.25 8.89
CA GLU A 97 2.45 -11.93 10.31
C GLU A 97 1.39 -12.63 11.17
N GLU A 98 0.11 -12.62 10.77
CA GLU A 98 -0.96 -13.32 11.50
C GLU A 98 -0.66 -14.82 11.67
N ILE A 99 -0.06 -15.49 10.67
CA ILE A 99 0.35 -16.90 10.81
C ILE A 99 1.47 -17.03 11.84
N VAL A 100 2.50 -16.19 11.77
CA VAL A 100 3.64 -16.20 12.71
C VAL A 100 3.18 -15.92 14.14
N GLU A 101 2.13 -15.12 14.30
CA GLU A 101 1.55 -14.76 15.59
C GLU A 101 0.50 -15.76 16.09
N GLY A 102 0.19 -16.82 15.32
CA GLY A 102 -0.74 -17.87 15.71
C GLY A 102 -2.22 -17.51 15.56
N GLY A 103 -2.53 -16.52 14.71
CA GLY A 103 -3.88 -16.02 14.45
C GLY A 103 -4.68 -16.89 13.46
N GLN A 104 -4.52 -16.65 12.16
CA GLN A 104 -5.33 -17.30 11.12
C GLN A 104 -4.64 -18.54 10.52
N GLY A 105 -5.45 -19.50 10.06
CA GLY A 105 -4.97 -20.69 9.38
C GLY A 105 -4.40 -20.38 7.98
N PRO A 106 -3.36 -21.10 7.51
CA PRO A 106 -2.68 -20.80 6.24
C PRO A 106 -3.60 -20.74 5.01
N ALA A 107 -4.64 -21.57 4.96
CA ALA A 107 -5.58 -21.60 3.83
C ALA A 107 -6.37 -20.27 3.68
N VAL A 108 -6.75 -19.66 4.80
CA VAL A 108 -7.47 -18.37 4.80
C VAL A 108 -6.55 -17.25 4.33
N VAL A 109 -5.30 -17.26 4.79
CA VAL A 109 -4.27 -16.28 4.39
C VAL A 109 -3.98 -16.37 2.90
N VAL A 110 -3.80 -17.57 2.35
CA VAL A 110 -3.62 -17.74 0.90
C VAL A 110 -4.84 -17.21 0.14
N ALA A 111 -6.05 -17.50 0.61
CA ALA A 111 -7.27 -16.99 -0.02
C ALA A 111 -7.34 -15.45 0.01
N LYS A 112 -6.95 -14.80 1.12
CA LYS A 112 -6.88 -13.33 1.22
C LYS A 112 -5.88 -12.77 0.22
N ILE A 113 -4.65 -13.30 0.17
CA ILE A 113 -3.62 -12.86 -0.78
C ILE A 113 -4.12 -13.00 -2.22
N LEU A 114 -4.77 -14.11 -2.57
CA LEU A 114 -5.35 -14.28 -3.91
C LEU A 114 -6.45 -13.24 -4.21
N ALA A 115 -7.26 -12.87 -3.22
CA ALA A 115 -8.26 -11.83 -3.37
C ALA A 115 -7.64 -10.44 -3.56
N GLU A 116 -6.55 -10.14 -2.83
CA GLU A 116 -5.77 -8.91 -3.02
C GLU A 116 -5.18 -8.83 -4.44
N LEU A 117 -4.53 -9.91 -4.90
CA LEU A 117 -3.98 -9.98 -6.25
C LEU A 117 -5.05 -9.85 -7.33
N ALA A 118 -6.24 -10.43 -7.13
CA ALA A 118 -7.37 -10.25 -8.03
C ALA A 118 -7.83 -8.78 -8.05
N GLY A 119 -7.91 -8.13 -6.89
CA GLY A 119 -8.23 -6.70 -6.78
C GLY A 119 -7.23 -5.83 -7.55
N GLY A 120 -5.94 -6.03 -7.33
CA GLY A 120 -4.87 -5.30 -8.02
C GLY A 120 -4.85 -5.55 -9.54
N ALA A 121 -5.11 -6.78 -9.99
CA ALA A 121 -5.16 -7.10 -11.42
C ALA A 121 -6.32 -6.39 -12.15
N LEU A 122 -7.48 -6.25 -11.50
CA LEU A 122 -8.63 -5.54 -12.06
C LEU A 122 -8.38 -4.04 -12.22
N THR A 123 -7.49 -3.47 -11.39
CA THR A 123 -7.17 -2.04 -11.43
C THR A 123 -6.57 -1.61 -12.76
N PHE A 124 -5.71 -2.43 -13.37
CA PHE A 124 -4.99 -2.03 -14.59
C PHE A 124 -5.94 -1.58 -15.71
N ARG A 125 -7.02 -2.35 -15.95
CA ARG A 125 -8.03 -2.00 -16.96
C ARG A 125 -8.82 -0.75 -16.60
N TYR A 126 -9.09 -0.55 -15.31
CA TYR A 126 -9.75 0.66 -14.81
C TYR A 126 -8.88 1.91 -15.03
N ALA A 127 -7.60 1.85 -14.66
CA ALA A 127 -6.65 2.95 -14.87
C ALA A 127 -6.48 3.27 -16.35
N GLN A 128 -6.29 2.24 -17.21
CA GLN A 128 -6.23 2.43 -18.65
C GLN A 128 -7.48 3.11 -19.21
N TYR A 129 -8.67 2.72 -18.74
CA TYR A 129 -9.91 3.36 -19.18
C TYR A 129 -9.93 4.85 -18.82
N LEU A 130 -9.65 5.20 -17.56
CA LEU A 130 -9.62 6.61 -17.15
C LEU A 130 -8.59 7.42 -17.95
N TRP A 131 -7.38 6.88 -18.11
CA TRP A 131 -6.31 7.56 -18.85
C TRP A 131 -6.62 7.69 -20.34
N SER A 132 -7.36 6.74 -20.94
CA SER A 132 -7.75 6.79 -22.35
C SER A 132 -8.74 7.90 -22.67
N LEU A 133 -9.38 8.50 -21.66
CA LEU A 133 -10.23 9.67 -21.82
C LEU A 133 -9.42 10.93 -22.16
N GLU A 134 -8.10 10.91 -21.91
CA GLU A 134 -7.15 11.99 -22.22
C GLU A 134 -7.64 13.40 -21.83
N VAL A 135 -8.36 13.50 -20.70
CA VAL A 135 -9.02 14.75 -20.25
C VAL A 135 -8.01 15.89 -20.09
N THR A 136 -6.75 15.56 -19.81
CA THR A 136 -5.66 16.53 -19.68
C THR A 136 -4.42 16.05 -20.43
N ILE A 137 -3.51 16.97 -20.74
CA ILE A 137 -2.25 16.66 -21.43
C ILE A 137 -1.39 15.65 -20.65
N ASN A 138 -1.51 15.61 -19.32
CA ASN A 138 -0.77 14.68 -18.47
C ASN A 138 -1.20 13.21 -18.66
N HIS A 139 -2.43 12.98 -19.16
CA HIS A 139 -2.98 11.64 -19.42
C HIS A 139 -2.76 11.17 -20.86
N ARG A 140 -2.37 12.08 -21.75
CA ARG A 140 -2.25 11.79 -23.18
C ARG A 140 -1.24 10.67 -23.42
N GLY A 141 -1.68 9.60 -24.08
CA GLY A 141 -0.86 8.42 -24.37
C GLY A 141 -0.56 7.50 -23.17
N ARG A 142 -0.87 7.89 -21.93
CA ARG A 142 -0.54 7.12 -20.71
C ARG A 142 -1.22 5.76 -20.67
N ALA A 143 -2.43 5.63 -21.22
CA ALA A 143 -3.15 4.36 -21.29
C ALA A 143 -2.44 3.27 -22.11
N TYR A 144 -1.56 3.67 -23.02
CA TYR A 144 -0.86 2.79 -23.97
C TYR A 144 0.66 2.79 -23.78
N GLU A 145 1.15 3.52 -22.78
CA GLU A 145 2.57 3.60 -22.48
C GLU A 145 3.09 2.24 -21.97
N ALA A 146 4.28 1.85 -22.44
CA ALA A 146 4.92 0.63 -21.96
C ALA A 146 5.36 0.82 -20.51
N CYS A 147 4.97 -0.11 -19.64
CA CYS A 147 5.33 -0.01 -18.24
C CYS A 147 6.82 -0.29 -18.01
N THR A 148 7.46 0.56 -17.20
CA THR A 148 8.85 0.42 -16.75
C THR A 148 8.93 0.17 -15.24
N ALA A 149 9.97 -0.54 -14.84
CA ALA A 149 10.33 -0.79 -13.44
C ALA A 149 10.83 0.50 -12.77
N ASP A 150 10.49 0.67 -11.49
CA ASP A 150 11.00 1.80 -10.69
C ASP A 150 12.29 1.45 -9.93
N LEU A 151 12.72 0.19 -10.00
CA LEU A 151 13.95 -0.27 -9.38
C LEU A 151 15.18 0.37 -10.08
N GLN A 152 15.82 1.31 -9.39
CA GLN A 152 17.01 2.04 -9.86
C GLN A 152 18.33 1.49 -9.27
N VAL A 153 18.25 0.51 -8.37
CA VAL A 153 19.40 -0.11 -7.69
C VAL A 153 19.49 -1.61 -7.99
N PRO A 154 20.63 -2.27 -7.71
CA PRO A 154 20.71 -3.72 -7.84
C PRO A 154 19.62 -4.42 -7.02
N ALA A 155 19.03 -5.49 -7.55
CA ALA A 155 17.88 -6.15 -6.95
C ALA A 155 18.08 -6.57 -5.48
N LEU A 156 19.29 -6.99 -5.11
CA LEU A 156 19.58 -7.30 -3.71
C LEU A 156 19.50 -6.06 -2.80
N ILE A 157 20.00 -4.91 -3.27
CA ILE A 157 19.92 -3.64 -2.55
C ILE A 157 18.46 -3.18 -2.46
N GLY A 158 17.70 -3.31 -3.54
CA GLY A 158 16.26 -3.02 -3.55
C GLY A 158 15.50 -3.86 -2.52
N ALA A 159 15.77 -5.17 -2.47
CA ALA A 159 15.17 -6.07 -1.49
C ALA A 159 15.52 -5.70 -0.04
N VAL A 160 16.77 -5.28 0.21
CA VAL A 160 17.20 -4.78 1.53
C VAL A 160 16.47 -3.49 1.90
N ILE A 161 16.32 -2.55 0.96
CA ILE A 161 15.59 -1.29 1.19
C ILE A 161 14.13 -1.57 1.52
N GLU A 162 13.45 -2.35 0.69
CA GLU A 162 12.05 -2.73 0.89
C GLU A 162 11.88 -3.47 2.24
N GLY A 163 12.74 -4.44 2.54
CA GLY A 163 12.67 -5.19 3.79
C GLY A 163 12.95 -4.35 5.05
N LEU A 164 13.98 -3.51 5.04
CA LEU A 164 14.29 -2.65 6.20
C LEU A 164 13.21 -1.61 6.44
N ALA A 165 12.72 -0.96 5.39
CA ALA A 165 11.66 0.03 5.50
C ALA A 165 10.35 -0.61 5.98
N THR A 166 9.95 -1.77 5.43
CA THR A 166 8.81 -2.52 5.94
C THR A 166 9.01 -2.86 7.42
N CYS A 167 10.16 -3.41 7.81
CA CYS A 167 10.45 -3.74 9.21
C CYS A 167 10.26 -2.53 10.14
N LEU A 168 10.80 -1.36 9.77
CA LEU A 168 10.68 -0.13 10.54
C LEU A 168 9.24 0.35 10.64
N CYS A 169 8.50 0.38 9.52
CA CYS A 169 7.08 0.74 9.49
C CYS A 169 6.26 -0.16 10.43
N ARG A 170 6.51 -1.48 10.41
CA ARG A 170 5.78 -2.42 11.28
C ARG A 170 6.10 -2.24 12.76
N ILE A 171 7.37 -2.00 13.12
CA ILE A 171 7.76 -1.69 14.51
C ILE A 171 7.09 -0.40 14.98
N VAL A 172 7.13 0.66 14.18
CA VAL A 172 6.59 1.98 14.54
C VAL A 172 5.06 1.92 14.66
N SER A 173 4.37 1.29 13.71
CA SER A 173 2.92 1.11 13.73
C SER A 173 2.46 0.37 15.00
N ARG A 174 3.14 -0.75 15.34
CA ARG A 174 2.88 -1.49 16.59
C ARG A 174 3.16 -0.65 17.83
N ALA A 175 4.26 0.10 17.86
CA ALA A 175 4.61 0.97 18.98
C ALA A 175 3.58 2.09 19.20
N ILE A 176 3.16 2.76 18.11
CA ILE A 176 2.13 3.82 18.15
C ILE A 176 0.82 3.26 18.71
N SER A 177 0.43 2.07 18.26
CA SER A 177 -0.78 1.38 18.72
C SER A 177 -0.70 1.02 20.21
N GLU A 178 0.42 0.45 20.67
CA GLU A 178 0.60 0.03 22.08
C GLU A 178 0.74 1.22 23.04
N VAL A 179 1.42 2.28 22.62
CA VAL A 179 1.54 3.52 23.42
C VAL A 179 0.20 4.25 23.50
N GLY A 180 -0.69 4.07 22.51
CA GLY A 180 -2.01 4.69 22.51
C GLY A 180 -1.97 6.18 22.17
N VAL A 181 -1.08 6.59 21.27
CA VAL A 181 -0.89 8.01 20.89
C VAL A 181 -2.21 8.58 20.32
N PRO A 182 -2.68 9.76 20.79
CA PRO A 182 -3.84 10.42 20.20
C PRO A 182 -3.63 10.68 18.71
N TYR A 183 -4.62 10.31 17.88
CA TYR A 183 -4.50 10.36 16.42
C TYR A 183 -3.30 9.56 15.86
N GLY A 184 -2.94 8.45 16.51
CA GLY A 184 -1.82 7.60 16.12
C GLY A 184 -1.82 7.18 14.64
N TYR A 185 -2.99 7.00 14.03
CA TYR A 185 -3.12 6.73 12.59
C TYR A 185 -2.52 7.82 11.70
N VAL A 186 -2.54 9.09 12.12
CA VAL A 186 -1.90 10.22 11.41
C VAL A 186 -0.38 10.12 11.52
N ALA A 187 0.12 9.80 12.71
CA ALA A 187 1.56 9.61 12.93
C ALA A 187 2.10 8.41 12.15
N ASP A 188 1.35 7.30 12.13
CA ASP A 188 1.67 6.09 11.37
C ASP A 188 1.66 6.37 9.86
N SER A 189 0.62 7.05 9.37
CA SER A 189 0.51 7.52 7.98
C SER A 189 1.68 8.41 7.57
N PHE A 190 2.09 9.33 8.45
CA PHE A 190 3.22 10.21 8.20
C PHE A 190 4.53 9.43 8.12
N PHE A 191 4.78 8.53 9.07
CA PHE A 191 5.99 7.72 9.09
C PHE A 191 6.07 6.80 7.86
N GLY A 192 4.98 6.09 7.55
CA GLY A 192 4.89 5.23 6.37
C GLY A 192 5.14 6.02 5.08
N THR A 193 4.48 7.17 4.91
CA THR A 193 4.70 8.02 3.74
C THR A 193 6.14 8.54 3.67
N ALA A 194 6.74 8.95 4.78
CA ALA A 194 8.13 9.39 4.81
C ALA A 194 9.10 8.28 4.39
N MET A 195 8.85 7.02 4.79
CA MET A 195 9.64 5.88 4.32
C MET A 195 9.46 5.65 2.83
N VAL A 196 8.25 5.81 2.28
CA VAL A 196 8.01 5.68 0.83
C VAL A 196 8.82 6.73 0.07
N LEU A 197 8.77 7.99 0.50
CA LEU A 197 9.54 9.06 -0.12
C LEU A 197 11.06 8.83 -0.01
N ALA A 198 11.54 8.27 1.10
CA ALA A 198 12.94 7.93 1.29
C ALA A 198 13.42 6.82 0.34
N ALA A 199 12.55 5.85 0.00
CA ALA A 199 12.86 4.75 -0.91
C ALA A 199 12.49 5.02 -2.38
N PHE A 200 11.78 6.11 -2.66
CA PHE A 200 11.15 6.41 -3.95
C PHE A 200 12.12 6.28 -5.12
N ASN A 201 13.28 6.92 -5.06
CA ASN A 201 14.29 6.92 -6.13
C ASN A 201 15.17 5.66 -6.17
N TYR A 202 14.92 4.66 -5.31
CA TYR A 202 15.71 3.43 -5.24
C TYR A 202 14.91 2.20 -5.68
N SER A 203 13.78 1.93 -5.01
CA SER A 203 12.91 0.78 -5.31
C SER A 203 11.50 1.18 -5.74
N GLY A 204 11.17 2.47 -5.71
CA GLY A 204 9.80 2.98 -5.81
C GLY A 204 9.08 3.07 -4.45
N GLY A 205 9.62 2.45 -3.39
CA GLY A 205 9.06 2.51 -2.04
C GLY A 205 7.68 1.86 -1.93
N TYR A 206 7.53 0.63 -2.41
CA TYR A 206 6.23 -0.02 -2.49
C TYR A 206 5.78 -0.57 -1.14
N PHE A 207 6.68 -1.26 -0.44
CA PHE A 207 6.49 -1.91 0.85
C PHE A 207 5.17 -2.69 0.95
N ASN A 208 4.69 -3.23 -0.17
CA ASN A 208 3.44 -3.97 -0.24
C ASN A 208 3.49 -4.87 -1.49
N PRO A 209 3.56 -6.20 -1.31
CA PRO A 209 3.65 -7.11 -2.45
C PRO A 209 2.45 -7.08 -3.40
N ALA A 210 1.23 -6.84 -2.90
CA ALA A 210 0.05 -6.76 -3.74
C ALA A 210 0.05 -5.47 -4.58
N LEU A 211 0.40 -4.34 -3.97
CA LEU A 211 0.56 -3.06 -4.68
C LEU A 211 1.64 -3.14 -5.77
N ALA A 212 2.83 -3.61 -5.42
CA ALA A 212 3.93 -3.76 -6.38
C ALA A 212 3.54 -4.71 -7.52
N THR A 213 2.79 -5.76 -7.22
CA THR A 213 2.30 -6.70 -8.24
C THR A 213 1.28 -6.06 -9.16
N GLY A 214 0.31 -5.31 -8.61
CA GLY A 214 -0.71 -4.62 -9.40
C GLY A 214 -0.14 -3.54 -10.34
N LEU A 215 0.94 -2.85 -9.92
CA LEU A 215 1.51 -1.75 -10.69
C LEU A 215 2.68 -2.15 -11.59
N LYS A 216 3.52 -3.10 -11.16
CA LYS A 216 4.86 -3.30 -11.76
C LYS A 216 5.18 -4.73 -12.22
N LEU A 217 4.32 -5.72 -11.95
CA LEU A 217 4.57 -7.08 -12.43
C LEU A 217 4.58 -7.11 -13.97
N GLY A 218 5.67 -7.60 -14.55
CA GLY A 218 5.82 -7.72 -16.02
C GLY A 218 6.31 -6.46 -16.72
N CYS A 219 6.59 -5.38 -15.98
CA CYS A 219 7.17 -4.17 -16.55
C CYS A 219 8.64 -4.36 -16.96
N ALA A 220 9.08 -3.58 -17.96
CA ALA A 220 10.45 -3.65 -18.47
C ALA A 220 11.45 -3.07 -17.45
N GLY A 221 12.62 -3.70 -17.30
CA GLY A 221 13.69 -3.23 -16.41
C GLY A 221 14.06 -4.19 -15.29
N HIS A 222 13.28 -5.25 -15.05
CA HIS A 222 13.63 -6.35 -14.15
C HIS A 222 13.11 -7.69 -14.66
N THR A 223 13.77 -8.78 -14.26
CA THR A 223 13.24 -10.14 -14.43
C THR A 223 12.17 -10.44 -13.38
N THR A 224 11.30 -11.42 -13.64
CA THR A 224 10.30 -11.89 -12.65
C THR A 224 10.95 -12.35 -11.34
N THR A 225 12.14 -12.93 -11.40
CA THR A 225 12.89 -13.35 -10.22
C THR A 225 13.37 -12.15 -9.39
N GLN A 226 13.92 -11.12 -10.05
CA GLN A 226 14.32 -9.89 -9.36
C GLN A 226 13.11 -9.18 -8.75
N PHE A 227 11.98 -9.14 -9.47
CA PHE A 227 10.73 -8.59 -8.97
C PHE A 227 10.27 -9.31 -7.70
N GLY A 228 10.23 -10.66 -7.72
CA GLY A 228 9.85 -11.46 -6.55
C GLY A 228 10.82 -11.28 -5.38
N LEU A 229 12.12 -11.17 -5.64
CA LEU A 229 13.12 -10.92 -4.60
C LEU A 229 12.88 -9.55 -3.91
N VAL A 230 12.70 -8.50 -4.70
CA VAL A 230 12.60 -7.13 -4.20
C VAL A 230 11.26 -6.89 -3.50
N TYR A 231 10.16 -7.20 -4.19
CA TYR A 231 8.82 -6.73 -3.79
C TYR A 231 7.99 -7.78 -3.04
N TRP A 232 8.45 -9.04 -2.98
CA TRP A 232 7.84 -10.07 -2.14
C TRP A 232 8.76 -10.49 -1.01
N VAL A 233 9.93 -11.03 -1.33
CA VAL A 233 10.84 -11.59 -0.30
C VAL A 233 11.32 -10.51 0.65
N GLY A 234 11.82 -9.38 0.14
CA GLY A 234 12.26 -8.23 0.95
C GLY A 234 11.24 -7.81 2.02
N PRO A 235 10.05 -7.31 1.63
CA PRO A 235 9.06 -6.83 2.59
C PRO A 235 8.50 -7.94 3.49
N ILE A 236 8.35 -9.19 3.01
CA ILE A 236 7.92 -10.31 3.87
C ILE A 236 8.95 -10.61 4.95
N VAL A 237 10.24 -10.68 4.60
CA VAL A 237 11.33 -10.89 5.57
C VAL A 237 11.37 -9.75 6.57
N GLY A 238 11.23 -8.50 6.10
CA GLY A 238 11.15 -7.32 6.95
C GLY A 238 10.00 -7.35 7.94
N ALA A 239 8.79 -7.67 7.46
CA ALA A 239 7.58 -7.81 8.27
C ALA A 239 7.73 -8.90 9.34
N VAL A 240 8.17 -10.10 8.96
CA VAL A 240 8.39 -11.21 9.90
C VAL A 240 9.49 -10.87 10.91
N ALA A 241 10.59 -10.26 10.50
CA ALA A 241 11.65 -9.83 11.41
C ALA A 241 11.11 -8.82 12.44
N SER A 242 10.23 -7.91 12.02
CA SER A 242 9.61 -6.91 12.90
C SER A 242 8.86 -7.55 14.08
N VAL A 243 8.15 -8.67 13.87
CA VAL A 243 7.42 -9.40 14.92
C VAL A 243 8.37 -9.83 16.03
N PHE A 244 9.51 -10.42 15.67
CA PHE A 244 10.50 -10.89 16.64
C PHE A 244 11.26 -9.74 17.31
N LEU A 245 11.67 -8.74 16.54
CA LEU A 245 12.37 -7.57 17.06
C LEU A 245 11.50 -6.77 18.02
N TYR A 246 10.20 -6.63 17.71
CA TYR A 246 9.24 -5.91 18.54
C TYR A 246 9.03 -6.57 19.91
N ARG A 247 9.07 -7.91 19.97
CA ARG A 247 9.01 -8.69 21.22
C ARG A 247 10.33 -8.66 22.01
N GLY A 248 11.42 -8.20 21.39
CA GLY A 248 12.73 -8.12 22.01
C GLY A 248 12.78 -7.10 23.17
N PRO A 249 13.63 -7.33 24.18
CA PRO A 249 13.68 -6.51 25.39
C PRO A 249 14.06 -5.04 25.11
N PHE A 250 14.85 -4.79 24.07
CA PHE A 250 15.25 -3.44 23.67
C PHE A 250 14.04 -2.61 23.21
N VAL A 251 13.28 -3.09 22.23
CA VAL A 251 12.11 -2.39 21.69
C VAL A 251 11.03 -2.26 22.75
N GLN A 252 10.73 -3.34 23.48
CA GLN A 252 9.78 -3.33 24.60
C GLN A 252 10.17 -2.35 25.71
N GLY A 253 11.46 -2.21 26.00
CA GLY A 253 11.97 -1.23 26.96
C GLY A 253 11.69 0.21 26.53
N LEU A 254 11.86 0.51 25.23
CA LEU A 254 11.55 1.82 24.66
C LEU A 254 10.04 2.10 24.69
N VAL A 255 9.21 1.15 24.26
CA VAL A 255 7.74 1.27 24.26
C VAL A 255 7.22 1.57 25.67
N LYS A 256 7.60 0.76 26.66
CA LYS A 256 7.21 0.97 28.06
C LYS A 256 7.62 2.33 28.62
N LYS A 257 8.80 2.84 28.22
CA LYS A 257 9.26 4.17 28.62
C LYS A 257 8.41 5.29 28.00
N MET A 258 7.90 5.09 26.79
CA MET A 258 7.01 6.04 26.12
C MET A 258 5.60 6.00 26.73
N SER A 259 5.02 4.82 26.96
CA SER A 259 3.69 4.70 27.58
C SER A 259 3.61 5.38 28.94
N ARG A 260 4.64 5.22 29.80
CA ARG A 260 4.71 5.89 31.11
C ARG A 260 4.76 7.41 31.08
N LYS A 261 5.14 8.02 29.95
CA LYS A 261 5.14 9.49 29.81
C LYS A 261 3.78 10.05 29.41
N GLN A 262 2.87 9.17 29.01
CA GLN A 262 1.54 9.54 28.54
C GLN A 262 0.48 9.50 29.65
N ASP A 263 0.76 8.75 30.72
CA ASP A 263 0.04 8.78 32.01
C ASP A 263 0.39 10.05 32.82
#